data_AF-A0A392T4L3-F1
#
_entry.id   AF-A0A392T4L3-F1
#
_cell.length_a   1.000
_cell.length_b   1.000
_cell.length_c   1.000
_cell.angle_alpha   90.00
_cell.angle_beta   90.00
_cell.angle_gamma   90.00
#
_symmetry.space_group_name_H-M   'P 1'
#
loop_
_entity.id
_entity.type
_entity.pdbx_description
1 polymer ?
#
loop_
_entity_poly.entity_id
_entity_poly.type
_entity_poly.pdbx_seq_one_letter_code
_entity_poly.pdbx_strand_id
1 'polypeptide(L)' 'MNSKAEMEFAVEVEVLGRVRHNNLLGLRGYCVGDDQRLIVYDYMPNLSLLSHLHGQFTGEVQLNWQRRMSIAIGSAEGI' A
#
# COMPACT_ATOMS: atom_id res chain seq x y z
N MET A 1 -15.65 14.92 13.19
CA MET A 1 -15.16 13.98 12.15
C MET A 1 -16.30 13.04 11.72
N ASN A 2 -16.36 12.65 10.44
CA ASN A 2 -17.39 11.75 9.91
C ASN A 2 -17.18 10.33 10.49
N SER A 3 -18.21 9.71 11.08
CA SER A 3 -18.12 8.39 11.72
C SER A 3 -17.62 7.29 10.78
N LYS A 4 -17.87 7.43 9.47
CA LYS A 4 -17.36 6.49 8.47
C LYS A 4 -15.84 6.53 8.34
N ALA A 5 -15.24 7.72 8.32
CA ALA A 5 -13.79 7.87 8.18
C ALA A 5 -13.04 7.34 9.41
N GLU A 6 -13.62 7.51 10.60
CA GLU A 6 -13.10 6.91 11.83
C GLU A 6 -13.11 5.38 11.78
N MET A 7 -14.20 4.81 11.28
CA MET A 7 -14.31 3.36 11.11
C MET A 7 -13.31 2.85 10.08
N GLU A 8 -13.17 3.50 8.91
CA GLU A 8 -12.21 3.13 7.88
C GLU A 8 -10.78 3.16 8.41
N PHE A 9 -10.41 4.22 9.14
CA PHE A 9 -9.10 4.32 9.79
C PHE A 9 -8.87 3.20 10.81
N ALA A 10 -9.83 2.94 11.69
CA ALA A 10 -9.71 1.90 12.71
C ALA A 10 -9.55 0.50 12.09
N VAL A 11 -10.34 0.21 11.05
CA VAL A 11 -10.23 -1.04 10.29
C VAL A 11 -8.85 -1.15 9.63
N GLU A 12 -8.35 -0.09 9.01
CA GLU A 12 -7.06 -0.11 8.34
C GLU A 12 -5.90 -0.32 9.33
N VAL A 13 -5.91 0.37 10.48
CA VAL A 13 -4.93 0.16 11.56
C VAL A 13 -4.99 -1.26 12.11
N GLU A 14 -6.20 -1.81 12.32
CA GLU A 14 -6.37 -3.18 12.80
C GLU A 14 -5.81 -4.21 11.81
N VAL A 15 -6.15 -4.07 10.53
CA VAL A 15 -5.71 -5.00 9.48
C VAL A 15 -4.19 -4.92 9.28
N LEU A 16 -3.64 -3.72 9.08
CA LEU A 16 -2.21 -3.54 8.86
C LEU A 16 -1.38 -3.87 10.11
N GLY A 17 -1.96 -3.75 11.31
CA GLY A 17 -1.31 -4.11 12.56
C GLY A 17 -1.17 -5.63 12.78
N ARG A 18 -2.09 -6.43 12.23
CA ARG A 18 -2.12 -7.89 12.42
C ARG A 18 -1.31 -8.66 11.38
N VAL A 19 -1.16 -8.12 10.18
CA VAL A 19 -0.55 -8.84 9.06
C VAL A 19 0.88 -8.35 8.84
N ARG A 20 1.84 -9.28 8.82
CA ARG A 20 3.23 -9.00 8.45
C ARG A 20 3.65 -9.96 7.34
N HIS A 21 3.82 -9.44 6.14
CA HIS A 21 4.25 -10.20 4.98
C HIS A 21 5.18 -9.35 4.10
N ASN A 22 6.13 -9.97 3.40
CA ASN A 22 7.11 -9.25 2.57
C ASN A 22 6.46 -8.51 1.38
N ASN A 23 5.29 -8.95 0.93
CA ASN A 23 4.55 -8.34 -0.17
C ASN A 23 3.33 -7.54 0.27
N LEU A 24 3.21 -7.24 1.58
CA LEU A 24 2.19 -6.35 2.11
C LEU A 24 2.83 -5.14 2.77
N LEU A 25 2.15 -4.00 2.68
CA LEU A 25 2.58 -2.78 3.34
C LEU A 25 2.51 -2.99 4.86
N GLY A 26 3.65 -2.88 5.53
CA GLY A 26 3.72 -2.99 6.99
C GLY A 26 3.37 -1.69 7.69
N LEU A 27 2.53 -1.77 8.73
CA LEU A 27 2.31 -0.65 9.64
C LEU A 27 3.56 -0.39 10.49
N ARG A 28 4.11 0.83 10.43
CA ARG A 28 5.14 1.31 11.35
C ARG A 28 4.53 1.94 12.60
N GLY A 29 3.41 2.63 12.44
CA GLY A 29 2.68 3.25 13.53
C GLY A 29 1.48 4.04 13.02
N TYR A 30 0.75 4.67 13.93
CA TYR A 30 -0.38 5.54 13.60
C TYR A 30 -0.45 6.69 14.63
N CYS A 31 -1.11 7.78 14.26
CA CYS A 31 -1.39 8.92 15.14
C CYS A 31 -2.89 9.23 15.13
N VAL A 32 -3.43 9.45 16.32
CA VAL A 32 -4.82 9.88 16.55
C VAL A 32 -4.75 11.21 17.28
N GLY A 33 -4.92 12.31 16.55
CA GLY A 33 -5.07 13.66 17.10
C GLY A 33 -6.53 14.09 17.13
N ASP A 34 -6.81 15.28 17.65
CA ASP A 34 -8.20 15.76 17.79
C ASP A 34 -8.98 15.74 16.45
N ASP A 35 -8.37 16.27 15.39
CA ASP A 35 -8.96 16.35 14.04
C ASP A 35 -8.14 15.59 12.97
N GLN A 36 -7.18 14.76 13.38
CA GLN A 36 -6.27 14.10 12.46
C GLN A 36 -6.16 12.60 12.72
N ARG A 37 -6.07 11.84 11.62
CA ARG A 37 -5.82 10.40 11.60
C ARG A 37 -4.69 10.15 10.63
N LEU A 38 -3.57 9.64 11.11
CA LEU A 38 -2.37 9.39 10.29
C LEU A 38 -1.94 7.94 10.42
N ILE A 39 -1.58 7.32 9.29
CA ILE A 39 -0.98 6.00 9.20
C ILE A 39 0.45 6.18 8.72
N VAL A 40 1.39 5.53 9.40
CA VAL A 40 2.83 5.61 9.10
C VAL A 40 3.31 4.26 8.59
N TYR A 41 3.95 4.26 7.43
CA TYR A 41 4.54 3.10 6.76
C TYR A 41 5.83 3.49 6.05
N ASP A 42 6.57 2.49 5.55
CA ASP A 42 7.80 2.73 4.79
C ASP A 42 7.49 3.42 3.46
N TYR A 43 8.28 4.44 3.11
CA TYR A 43 8.14 5.13 1.84
C TYR A 43 8.47 4.19 0.67
N MET A 44 7.56 4.12 -0.31
CA MET A 44 7.73 3.34 -1.53
C MET A 44 8.17 4.27 -2.67
N PRO A 45 9.48 4.34 -3.01
CA PRO A 45 10.01 5.34 -3.94
C PRO A 45 9.56 5.13 -5.39
N ASN A 46 9.12 3.91 -5.74
CA ASN A 46 8.77 3.54 -7.10
C ASN A 46 7.31 3.78 -7.44
N LEU A 47 6.55 4.54 -6.65
CA LEU A 47 5.14 4.84 -6.90
C LEU A 47 4.27 3.57 -7.02
N SER A 48 3.02 3.76 -7.45
CA SER A 48 2.07 2.66 -7.62
C SER A 48 2.33 1.87 -8.91
N LEU A 49 2.03 0.57 -8.88
CA LEU A 49 2.07 -0.27 -10.08
C LEU A 49 1.15 0.27 -11.19
N LEU A 50 0.00 0.84 -10.83
CA LEU A 50 -0.92 1.49 -11.77
C LEU A 50 -0.23 2.61 -12.56
N SER A 51 0.60 3.41 -11.90
CA SER A 51 1.34 4.52 -12.52
C SER A 51 2.33 4.04 -13.59
N HIS A 52 2.89 2.83 -13.43
CA HIS A 52 3.81 2.19 -14.38
C HIS A 52 3.11 1.36 -15.47
N LEU A 53 1.91 0.86 -15.20
CA LEU A 53 1.15 0.08 -16.17
C LEU A 53 0.28 0.94 -17.10
N HIS A 54 -0.29 2.02 -16.55
CA HIS A 54 -1.35 2.80 -17.20
C HIS A 54 -1.19 4.32 -16.99
N GLY A 55 -0.17 4.76 -16.25
CA GLY A 55 0.05 6.17 -15.93
C GLY A 55 1.18 6.81 -16.73
N GLN A 56 1.60 7.98 -16.26
CA GLN A 56 2.63 8.80 -16.90
C GLN A 56 4.01 8.11 -17.03
N PHE A 57 4.27 7.04 -16.25
CA PHE A 57 5.55 6.34 -16.23
C PHE A 57 5.58 5.09 -17.13
N THR A 58 4.53 4.82 -17.90
CA THR A 58 4.42 3.61 -18.75
C THR A 58 5.57 3.49 -19.76
N GLY A 59 6.15 4.62 -20.20
CA GLY A 59 7.31 4.65 -21.11
C GLY A 59 8.67 4.56 -20.42
N GLU A 60 8.77 4.86 -19.11
CA GLU A 60 10.04 5.01 -18.39
C GLU A 60 10.56 3.67 -17.86
N VAL A 61 9.66 2.83 -17.33
CA VAL A 61 10.01 1.50 -16.81
C VAL A 61 9.31 0.45 -17.65
N GLN A 62 10.07 -0.18 -18.56
CA GLN A 62 9.59 -1.34 -19.29
C GLN A 62 9.42 -2.52 -18.32
N LEU A 63 8.21 -2.68 -17.79
CA LEU A 63 7.79 -3.89 -17.10
C LEU A 63 7.72 -5.02 -18.12
N ASN A 64 8.85 -5.67 -18.41
CA ASN A 64 8.89 -6.84 -19.26
C ASN A 64 8.10 -8.01 -18.64
N TRP A 65 7.84 -9.05 -19.42
CA TRP A 65 7.01 -10.17 -19.00
C TRP A 65 7.52 -10.83 -17.71
N GLN A 66 8.82 -11.07 -17.59
CA GLN A 66 9.44 -11.67 -16.42
C GLN A 66 9.18 -10.84 -15.16
N ARG A 67 9.34 -9.52 -15.25
CA ARG A 67 9.08 -8.62 -14.12
C ARG A 67 7.60 -8.57 -13.76
N ARG A 68 6.71 -8.56 -14.76
CA ARG A 68 5.25 -8.65 -14.53
C ARG A 68 4.87 -9.94 -13.83
N MET A 69 5.47 -11.07 -14.23
CA MET A 69 5.23 -12.36 -13.60
C MET A 69 5.69 -12.37 -12.14
N SER A 70 6.89 -11.83 -11.86
CA SER A 70 7.38 -11.70 -10.49
C SER A 70 6.47 -10.81 -9.62
N ILE A 71 5.96 -9.70 -10.17
CA ILE A 71 4.98 -8.85 -9.48
C ILE A 71 3.69 -9.61 -9.20
N ALA A 72 3.15 -10.33 -10.20
CA ALA A 72 1.91 -11.09 -10.04
C ALA A 72 2.04 -12.19 -8.98
N ILE A 73 3.15 -12.94 -8.97
CA ILE A 73 3.45 -13.97 -7.97
C ILE A 73 3.56 -13.33 -6.58
N GLY A 74 4.37 -12.28 -6.42
CA GLY A 74 4.51 -11.61 -5.13
C GLY A 74 3.21 -11.02 -4.60
N SER A 75 2.35 -10.48 -5.48
CA SER A 75 1.00 -10.06 -5.08
C SER A 75 0.15 -11.22 -4.59
N ALA A 76 0.21 -12.37 -5.25
CA ALA A 76 -0.52 -13.58 -4.85
C ALA A 76 -0.01 -14.17 -3.53
N GLU A 77 1.30 -14.09 -3.26
CA GLU A 77 1.88 -14.51 -1.97
C GLU A 77 1.42 -13.63 -0.80
N GLY A 78 1.01 -12.38 -1.08
CA GLY A 78 0.50 -11.45 -0.07
C GLY A 78 -1.00 -11.50 0.21
N ILE A 79 -1.80 -12.28 -0.55
CA ILE A 79 -3.27 -12.37 -0.42
C ILE A 79 -3.67 -13.75 0.10
#